data_AF-A0A7Z7LY32-F1
#
_entry.id   AF-A0A7Z7LY32-F1
#
_cell.length_a   1.000
_cell.length_b   1.000
_cell.length_c   1.000
_cell.angle_alpha   90.00
_cell.angle_beta   90.00
_cell.angle_gamma   90.00
#
_symmetry.space_group_name_H-M   'P 1'
#
loop_
_entity.id
_entity.type
_entity.pdbx_description
1 polymer ?
#
loop_
_entity_poly.entity_id
_entity_poly.type
_entity_poly.pdbx_seq_one_letter_code
_entity_poly.pdbx_strand_id
1 'polypeptide(L)'
;MNEELHKLENTLLKNIDLKISAITQDAECEEYFGYNFRLQQLNIKYRKAKVTPKKNGLFVTLWKRNIKGQTEPFNHNDPFNFYIIAGEHSDKSGYFIFPRLLLAEKQILTSDSKEGKRGFRIYTPWDISLNKQAEKTQLWQSEYFIDMALPEDLIAEKLTAIFKSS
;
A
#
# COMPACT_ATOMS: atom_id res chain seq x y z
N MET A 1 -15.81 13.24 -0.97
CA MET A 1 -14.91 12.07 -0.85
C MET A 1 -13.92 12.37 0.29
N ASN A 2 -13.30 11.37 0.93
CA ASN A 2 -12.36 11.63 2.05
C ASN A 2 -11.15 12.45 1.55
N GLU A 3 -10.60 13.35 2.38
CA GLU A 3 -9.39 14.14 2.09
C GLU A 3 -8.22 13.29 1.58
N GLU A 4 -7.99 12.11 2.14
CA GLU A 4 -6.91 11.20 1.72
C GLU A 4 -7.11 10.68 0.29
N LEU A 5 -8.35 10.35 -0.10
CA LEU A 5 -8.66 9.90 -1.46
C LEU A 5 -8.65 11.07 -2.45
N HIS A 6 -9.08 12.25 -2.03
CA HIS A 6 -8.92 13.47 -2.84
C HIS A 6 -7.45 13.79 -3.08
N LYS A 7 -6.58 13.65 -2.07
CA LYS A 7 -5.14 13.80 -2.23
C LYS A 7 -4.57 12.77 -3.20
N LEU A 8 -4.93 11.50 -3.03
CA LEU A 8 -4.52 10.42 -3.93
C LEU A 8 -4.89 10.72 -5.39
N GLU A 9 -6.15 11.13 -5.65
CA GLU A 9 -6.63 11.43 -7.00
C GLU A 9 -5.92 12.66 -7.60
N ASN A 10 -5.80 13.74 -6.83
CA ASN A 10 -5.23 15.00 -7.31
C ASN A 10 -3.70 15.01 -7.40
N THR A 11 -3.01 14.06 -6.76
CA THR A 11 -1.54 14.00 -6.82
C THR A 11 -1.04 12.80 -7.61
N LEU A 12 -1.44 11.58 -7.24
CA LEU A 12 -0.88 10.37 -7.84
C LEU A 12 -1.56 10.03 -9.17
N LEU A 13 -2.89 10.16 -9.24
CA LEU A 13 -3.68 9.73 -10.39
C LEU A 13 -3.92 10.84 -11.42
N LYS A 14 -3.62 12.10 -11.08
CA LYS A 14 -3.95 13.30 -11.86
C LYS A 14 -3.63 13.21 -13.35
N ASN A 15 -2.48 12.63 -13.70
CA ASN A 15 -1.94 12.60 -15.06
C ASN A 15 -2.07 11.24 -15.75
N ILE A 16 -2.88 10.35 -15.20
CA ILE A 16 -3.22 9.07 -15.83
C ILE A 16 -4.74 8.92 -15.92
N ASP A 17 -5.23 8.23 -16.95
CA ASP A 17 -6.67 8.03 -17.16
C ASP A 17 -7.26 6.94 -16.24
N LEU A 18 -7.04 7.10 -14.93
CA LEU A 18 -7.60 6.27 -13.86
C LEU A 18 -8.44 7.15 -12.94
N LYS A 19 -9.71 6.77 -12.75
CA LYS A 19 -10.64 7.44 -11.85
C LYS A 19 -11.03 6.54 -10.69
N ILE A 20 -11.14 7.12 -9.50
CA ILE A 20 -11.62 6.39 -8.33
C ILE A 20 -13.14 6.20 -8.46
N SER A 21 -13.60 4.96 -8.23
CA SER A 21 -15.02 4.61 -8.23
C SER A 21 -15.33 3.55 -7.17
N ALA A 22 -16.62 3.31 -6.89
CA ALA A 22 -17.07 2.28 -5.93
C ALA A 22 -16.41 2.36 -4.54
N ILE A 23 -16.24 3.57 -4.02
CA ILE A 23 -15.58 3.82 -2.73
C ILE A 23 -16.42 3.23 -1.59
N THR A 24 -15.77 2.45 -0.73
CA THR A 24 -16.33 1.92 0.51
C THR A 24 -15.32 2.09 1.63
N GLN A 25 -15.74 2.66 2.76
CA GLN A 25 -14.88 2.74 3.95
C GLN A 25 -14.70 1.36 4.57
N ASP A 26 -13.48 1.06 4.99
CA ASP A 26 -13.13 -0.13 5.75
C ASP A 26 -13.11 0.25 7.25
N ALA A 27 -14.27 0.16 7.90
CA ALA A 27 -14.49 0.63 9.26
C ALA A 27 -13.53 -0.03 10.27
N GLU A 28 -13.15 -1.30 10.03
CA GLU A 28 -12.21 -2.02 10.91
C GLU A 28 -10.77 -1.53 10.80
N CYS A 29 -10.48 -0.72 9.78
CA CYS A 29 -9.19 -0.13 9.52
C CYS A 29 -9.26 1.41 9.48
N GLU A 30 -10.27 2.02 10.10
CA GLU A 30 -10.44 3.48 10.15
C GLU A 30 -9.20 4.18 10.70
N GLU A 31 -8.57 3.59 11.72
CA GLU A 31 -7.32 4.07 12.30
C GLU A 31 -6.18 4.24 11.28
N TYR A 32 -6.21 3.48 10.17
CA TYR A 32 -5.25 3.52 9.08
C TYR A 32 -5.88 4.07 7.80
N PHE A 33 -6.92 4.90 7.92
CA PHE A 33 -7.65 5.49 6.79
C PHE A 33 -8.08 4.43 5.78
N GLY A 34 -8.72 3.37 6.29
CA GLY A 34 -9.16 2.22 5.52
C GLY A 34 -10.21 2.55 4.46
N TYR A 35 -9.83 2.38 3.20
CA TYR A 35 -10.76 2.46 2.07
C TYR A 35 -10.56 1.30 1.10
N ASN A 36 -11.64 0.89 0.46
CA ASN A 36 -11.66 0.01 -0.69
C ASN A 36 -12.31 0.78 -1.85
N PHE A 37 -11.77 0.68 -3.05
CA PHE A 37 -12.33 1.34 -4.23
C PHE A 37 -11.85 0.63 -5.51
N ARG A 38 -12.30 1.12 -6.66
CA ARG A 38 -11.89 0.63 -7.97
C ARG A 38 -11.16 1.70 -8.76
N LEU A 39 -10.11 1.28 -9.46
CA LEU A 39 -9.49 2.00 -10.57
C LEU A 39 -9.77 1.19 -11.84
N GLN A 40 -10.72 1.65 -12.66
CA GLN A 40 -11.27 0.85 -13.76
C GLN A 40 -11.77 -0.54 -13.29
N GLN A 41 -11.12 -1.63 -13.72
CA GLN A 41 -11.44 -3.00 -13.33
C GLN A 41 -10.63 -3.51 -12.13
N LEU A 42 -9.69 -2.71 -11.63
CA LEU A 42 -8.80 -3.11 -10.54
C LEU A 42 -9.43 -2.77 -9.20
N ASN A 43 -9.54 -3.78 -8.33
CA ASN A 43 -9.95 -3.62 -6.94
C ASN A 43 -8.75 -3.19 -6.09
N ILE A 44 -8.89 -2.06 -5.40
CA ILE A 44 -7.83 -1.43 -4.63
C ILE A 44 -8.18 -1.49 -3.14
N LYS A 45 -7.21 -1.90 -2.34
CA LYS A 45 -7.18 -1.62 -0.90
C LYS A 45 -6.29 -0.41 -0.67
N TYR A 46 -6.74 0.52 0.16
CA TYR A 46 -5.98 1.71 0.52
C TYR A 46 -5.85 1.85 2.02
N ARG A 47 -4.65 2.23 2.48
CA ARG A 47 -4.38 2.63 3.86
C ARG A 47 -3.39 3.79 3.90
N LYS A 48 -3.34 4.49 5.02
CA LYS A 48 -2.24 5.39 5.40
C LYS A 48 -1.42 4.74 6.50
N ALA A 49 -0.12 4.63 6.29
CA ALA A 49 0.79 4.06 7.28
C ALA A 49 1.11 5.06 8.40
N LYS A 50 1.50 4.55 9.56
CA LYS A 50 1.81 5.35 10.75
C LYS A 50 3.29 5.33 11.08
N VAL A 51 3.83 6.50 11.44
CA VAL A 51 5.13 6.60 12.10
C VAL A 51 5.06 5.92 13.45
N THR A 52 6.09 5.16 13.81
CA THR A 52 6.20 4.54 15.14
C THR A 52 7.41 5.09 15.88
N PRO A 53 7.26 5.68 17.09
CA PRO A 53 8.35 6.43 17.74
C PRO A 53 9.65 5.65 17.98
N LYS A 54 9.58 4.32 18.13
CA LYS A 54 10.71 3.48 18.58
C LYS A 54 11.35 2.66 17.47
N LYS A 55 10.87 2.73 16.23
CA LYS A 55 11.32 1.85 15.14
C LYS A 55 11.26 2.59 13.79
N ASN A 56 12.34 2.47 13.01
CA ASN A 56 12.43 3.01 11.64
C ASN A 56 11.36 2.40 10.72
N GLY A 57 11.03 3.13 9.65
CA GLY A 57 9.93 2.80 8.74
C GLY A 57 8.55 3.04 9.35
N LEU A 58 7.54 2.95 8.49
CA LEU A 58 6.14 3.14 8.85
C LEU A 58 5.47 1.78 9.05
N PHE A 59 4.48 1.74 9.95
CA PHE A 59 3.70 0.54 10.19
C PHE A 59 2.32 0.65 9.54
N VAL A 60 1.88 -0.45 8.93
CA VAL A 60 0.56 -0.56 8.29
C VAL A 60 -0.06 -1.94 8.53
N THR A 61 -1.38 -2.01 8.54
CA THR A 61 -2.16 -3.23 8.72
C THR A 61 -2.77 -3.73 7.42
N LEU A 62 -2.85 -5.04 7.25
CA LEU A 62 -3.58 -5.69 6.15
C LEU A 62 -4.16 -7.02 6.66
N TRP A 63 -5.39 -6.99 7.16
CA TRP A 63 -6.08 -8.15 7.74
C TRP A 63 -7.61 -8.04 7.54
N LYS A 64 -8.31 -9.16 7.70
CA LYS A 64 -9.77 -9.28 7.68
C LYS A 64 -10.27 -10.14 8.84
N ARG A 65 -11.58 -10.19 9.09
CA ARG A 65 -12.16 -11.20 9.97
C ARG A 65 -12.54 -12.46 9.20
N ASN A 66 -12.26 -13.61 9.80
CA ASN A 66 -12.78 -14.89 9.34
C ASN A 66 -14.24 -15.10 9.79
N ILE A 67 -14.82 -16.23 9.39
CA ILE A 67 -16.20 -16.61 9.74
C ILE A 67 -16.44 -16.75 11.24
N LYS A 68 -15.39 -16.88 12.06
CA LYS A 68 -15.47 -16.93 13.53
C LYS A 68 -15.28 -15.56 14.18
N GLY A 69 -15.20 -14.49 13.39
CA GLY A 69 -14.95 -13.12 13.85
C GLY A 69 -13.51 -12.86 14.30
N GLN A 70 -12.57 -13.77 14.06
CA GLN A 70 -11.17 -13.60 14.44
C GLN A 70 -10.39 -12.91 13.33
N THR A 71 -9.42 -12.06 13.70
CA THR A 71 -8.56 -11.38 12.73
C THR A 71 -7.59 -12.37 12.08
N GLU A 72 -7.49 -12.36 10.76
CA GLU A 72 -6.55 -13.16 9.98
C GLU A 72 -5.92 -12.31 8.86
N PRO A 73 -4.71 -12.66 8.37
CA PRO A 73 -4.17 -12.04 7.18
C PRO A 73 -5.09 -12.26 5.96
N PHE A 74 -5.05 -11.33 5.01
CA PHE A 74 -5.62 -11.60 3.69
C PHE A 74 -4.92 -12.79 3.02
N ASN A 75 -5.66 -13.57 2.25
CA ASN A 75 -5.17 -14.67 1.44
C ASN A 75 -4.85 -14.18 0.02
N HIS A 76 -3.90 -14.84 -0.65
CA HIS A 76 -3.58 -14.56 -2.06
C HIS A 76 -4.76 -14.74 -3.03
N ASN A 77 -5.82 -15.43 -2.63
CA ASN A 77 -7.06 -15.59 -3.40
C ASN A 77 -8.13 -14.52 -3.12
N ASP A 78 -7.91 -13.64 -2.14
CA ASP A 78 -8.87 -12.58 -1.84
C ASP A 78 -9.00 -11.58 -3.01
N PRO A 79 -10.20 -10.99 -3.23
CA PRO A 79 -10.54 -10.29 -4.47
C PRO A 79 -10.06 -8.84 -4.50
N PHE A 80 -8.75 -8.61 -4.37
CA PHE A 80 -8.12 -7.31 -4.62
C PHE A 80 -6.92 -7.46 -5.57
N ASN A 81 -6.61 -6.40 -6.32
CA ASN A 81 -5.50 -6.40 -7.27
C ASN A 81 -4.28 -5.71 -6.69
N PHE A 82 -4.48 -4.54 -6.06
CA PHE A 82 -3.40 -3.74 -5.50
C PHE A 82 -3.69 -3.28 -4.08
N TYR A 83 -2.60 -3.07 -3.36
CA TYR A 83 -2.60 -2.42 -2.06
C TYR A 83 -1.82 -1.12 -2.14
N ILE A 84 -2.53 0.01 -2.08
CA ILE A 84 -1.96 1.35 -2.08
C ILE A 84 -1.80 1.82 -0.64
N ILE A 85 -0.59 2.26 -0.28
CA ILE A 85 -0.29 2.75 1.06
C ILE A 85 0.30 4.15 0.96
N ALA A 86 -0.39 5.15 1.51
CA ALA A 86 0.20 6.46 1.71
C ALA A 86 1.25 6.40 2.83
N GLY A 87 2.45 6.90 2.54
CA GLY A 87 3.54 7.05 3.49
C GLY A 87 3.91 8.52 3.63
N GLU A 88 3.89 9.02 4.86
CA GLU A 88 4.27 10.39 5.18
C GLU A 88 5.23 10.38 6.37
N HIS A 89 6.32 11.13 6.26
CA HIS A 89 7.27 11.32 7.34
C HIS A 89 7.91 12.71 7.22
N SER A 90 7.67 13.57 8.21
CA SER A 90 8.06 14.99 8.16
C SER A 90 7.41 15.70 6.95
N ASP A 91 8.23 16.32 6.11
CA ASP A 91 7.93 17.06 4.88
C ASP A 91 7.88 16.17 3.64
N LYS A 92 8.12 14.86 3.79
CA LYS A 92 8.19 13.90 2.68
C LYS A 92 6.92 13.06 2.61
N SER A 93 6.42 12.84 1.39
CA SER A 93 5.23 12.04 1.13
C SER A 93 5.34 11.21 -0.15
N GLY A 94 4.69 10.06 -0.16
CA GLY A 94 4.79 9.09 -1.24
C GLY A 94 3.78 7.97 -1.09
N TYR A 95 3.70 7.12 -2.11
CA TYR A 95 2.77 6.00 -2.15
C TYR A 95 3.52 4.70 -2.48
N PHE A 96 3.27 3.66 -1.69
CA PHE A 96 3.61 2.30 -2.08
C PHE A 96 2.43 1.66 -2.80
N ILE A 97 2.68 0.96 -3.90
CA ILE A 97 1.64 0.36 -4.74
C ILE A 97 2.01 -1.10 -4.96
N PHE A 98 1.58 -1.97 -4.05
CA PHE A 98 1.97 -3.37 -4.09
C PHE A 98 0.93 -4.22 -4.83
N PRO A 99 1.33 -4.96 -5.87
CA PRO A 99 0.49 -5.97 -6.49
C PRO A 99 0.18 -7.10 -5.50
N ARG A 100 -1.01 -7.68 -5.56
CA ARG A 100 -1.40 -8.82 -4.71
C ARG A 100 -0.40 -9.98 -4.82
N LEU A 101 0.06 -10.28 -6.04
CA LEU A 101 1.01 -11.37 -6.29
C LEU A 101 2.36 -11.14 -5.58
N LEU A 102 2.87 -9.91 -5.62
CA LEU A 102 4.08 -9.54 -4.87
C LEU A 102 3.90 -9.71 -3.36
N LEU A 103 2.75 -9.28 -2.81
CA LEU A 103 2.47 -9.44 -1.38
C LEU A 103 2.40 -10.92 -0.96
N ALA A 104 1.92 -11.80 -1.83
CA ALA A 104 1.96 -13.25 -1.61
C ALA A 104 3.41 -13.78 -1.67
N GLU A 105 4.19 -13.38 -2.67
CA GLU A 105 5.61 -13.76 -2.79
C GLU A 105 6.42 -13.36 -1.54
N LYS A 106 6.21 -12.13 -1.04
CA LYS A 106 6.88 -11.62 0.17
C LYS A 106 6.26 -12.11 1.49
N GLN A 107 5.35 -13.09 1.44
CA GLN A 107 4.73 -13.73 2.61
C GLN A 107 4.03 -12.72 3.54
N ILE A 108 3.37 -11.74 2.93
CA ILE A 108 2.46 -10.81 3.60
C ILE A 108 1.04 -11.37 3.54
N LEU A 109 0.64 -11.99 2.43
CA LEU A 109 -0.63 -12.71 2.31
C LEU A 109 -0.47 -14.18 2.69
N THR A 110 -1.55 -14.77 3.19
CA THR A 110 -1.63 -16.22 3.42
C THR A 110 -1.63 -16.96 2.09
N SER A 111 -0.78 -17.97 1.97
CA SER A 111 -0.75 -18.97 0.90
C SER A 111 -1.20 -20.34 1.44
N ASP A 112 -1.33 -21.32 0.56
CA ASP A 112 -1.71 -22.68 0.94
C ASP A 112 -0.68 -23.34 1.87
N SER A 113 0.57 -22.88 1.82
CA SER A 113 1.68 -23.42 2.60
C SER A 113 2.04 -22.63 3.86
N LYS A 114 1.61 -21.36 3.96
CA LYS A 114 2.07 -20.48 5.05
C LYS A 114 1.10 -19.34 5.35
N GLU A 115 0.92 -19.09 6.65
CA GLU A 115 0.16 -17.94 7.14
C GLU A 115 0.89 -16.61 6.85
N GLY A 116 0.14 -15.62 6.38
CA GLY A 116 0.63 -14.27 6.12
C GLY A 116 0.79 -13.42 7.38
N LYS A 117 0.77 -12.10 7.20
CA LYS A 117 0.92 -11.11 8.27
C LYS A 117 -0.29 -10.19 8.34
N ARG A 118 -0.77 -9.93 9.55
CA ARG A 118 -1.84 -8.94 9.81
C ARG A 118 -1.35 -7.49 9.70
N GLY A 119 -0.04 -7.27 9.76
CA GLY A 119 0.58 -5.96 9.59
C GLY A 119 2.07 -6.08 9.37
N PHE A 120 2.66 -5.07 8.74
CA PHE A 120 4.07 -5.08 8.38
C PHE A 120 4.64 -3.65 8.33
N ARG A 121 5.98 -3.58 8.20
CA ARG A 121 6.68 -2.31 8.02
C ARG A 121 6.97 -2.05 6.56
N ILE A 122 6.76 -0.81 6.17
CA ILE A 122 7.25 -0.24 4.92
C ILE A 122 8.39 0.71 5.22
N TYR A 123 9.41 0.66 4.38
CA TYR A 123 10.59 1.52 4.47
C TYR A 123 10.66 2.33 3.19
N THR A 124 10.54 3.65 3.34
CA THR A 124 10.74 4.63 2.27
C THR A 124 12.22 4.67 1.89
N PRO A 125 12.58 5.08 0.67
CA PRO A 125 13.97 5.34 0.31
C PRO A 125 14.65 6.40 1.19
N TRP A 126 13.87 7.21 1.92
CA TRP A 126 14.36 8.22 2.85
C TRP A 126 14.77 7.64 4.21
N ASP A 127 14.34 6.43 4.54
CA ASP A 127 14.72 5.76 5.77
C ASP A 127 16.20 5.36 5.71
N ILE A 128 17.01 5.96 6.59
CA ILE A 128 18.44 5.70 6.74
C ILE A 128 18.73 4.84 7.98
N SER A 129 19.95 4.28 8.06
CA SER A 129 20.43 3.51 9.21
C SER A 129 19.54 2.31 9.57
N LEU A 130 19.13 1.56 8.55
CA LEU A 130 18.33 0.36 8.69
C LEU A 130 19.18 -0.83 9.13
N ASN A 131 18.55 -1.79 9.82
CA ASN A 131 19.20 -3.09 10.02
C ASN A 131 19.13 -3.94 8.74
N LYS A 132 19.95 -5.00 8.64
CA LYS A 132 20.05 -5.85 7.44
C LYS A 132 18.71 -6.42 6.94
N GLN A 133 17.76 -6.69 7.84
CA GLN A 133 16.45 -7.20 7.44
C GLN A 133 15.57 -6.10 6.85
N ALA A 134 15.63 -4.91 7.45
CA ALA A 134 14.94 -3.72 6.97
C ALA A 134 15.50 -3.25 5.62
N GLU A 135 16.82 -3.27 5.42
CA GLU A 135 17.46 -2.96 4.12
C GLU A 135 16.96 -3.88 3.00
N LYS A 136 16.95 -5.20 3.23
CA LYS A 136 16.41 -6.16 2.26
C LYS A 136 14.93 -5.92 1.97
N THR A 137 14.18 -5.46 2.96
CA THR A 137 12.77 -5.14 2.81
C THR A 137 12.56 -3.85 2.01
N GLN A 138 13.33 -2.80 2.33
CA GLN A 138 13.34 -1.53 1.61
C GLN A 138 13.70 -1.70 0.14
N LEU A 139 14.65 -2.58 -0.18
CA LEU A 139 15.12 -2.80 -1.55
C LEU A 139 13.95 -3.15 -2.48
N TRP A 140 13.21 -4.21 -2.17
CA TRP A 140 12.07 -4.60 -3.01
C TRP A 140 10.91 -3.60 -2.89
N GLN A 141 10.71 -2.96 -1.73
CA GLN A 141 9.62 -1.99 -1.56
C GLN A 141 9.84 -0.73 -2.41
N SER A 142 11.09 -0.31 -2.61
CA SER A 142 11.45 0.90 -3.36
C SER A 142 11.12 0.81 -4.84
N GLU A 143 11.09 -0.41 -5.40
CA GLU A 143 10.63 -0.67 -6.77
C GLU A 143 9.16 -0.27 -6.96
N TYR A 144 8.35 -0.38 -5.90
CA TYR A 144 6.90 -0.10 -5.90
C TYR A 144 6.56 1.20 -5.17
N PHE A 145 7.54 2.06 -4.91
CA PHE A 145 7.35 3.33 -4.21
C PHE A 145 7.39 4.52 -5.17
N ILE A 146 6.42 5.42 -5.09
CA ILE A 146 6.41 6.69 -5.84
C ILE A 146 6.58 7.83 -4.84
N ASP A 147 7.67 8.58 -4.99
CA ASP A 147 7.94 9.79 -4.23
C ASP A 147 7.17 10.97 -4.84
N MET A 148 6.38 11.68 -4.02
CA MET A 148 5.59 12.81 -4.50
C MET A 148 6.40 14.08 -4.74
N ALA A 149 7.70 14.08 -4.44
CA ALA A 149 8.62 15.14 -4.84
C ALA A 149 9.12 15.00 -6.28
N LEU A 150 8.79 13.91 -6.98
CA LEU A 150 9.17 13.71 -8.38
C LEU A 150 8.37 14.61 -9.34
N PRO A 151 8.95 14.99 -10.48
CA PRO A 151 8.22 15.55 -11.62
C PRO A 151 6.99 14.72 -12.02
N GLU A 152 5.95 15.41 -12.45
CA GLU A 152 4.63 14.84 -12.78
C GLU A 152 4.68 13.75 -13.87
N ASP A 153 5.56 13.91 -14.86
CA ASP A 153 5.79 12.95 -15.94
C ASP A 153 6.45 11.65 -15.43
N LEU A 154 7.45 11.77 -14.55
CA LEU A 154 8.11 10.61 -13.93
C LEU A 154 7.17 9.85 -12.98
N ILE A 155 6.27 10.56 -12.28
CA ILE A 155 5.20 9.93 -11.49
C ILE A 155 4.30 9.09 -12.41
N ALA A 156 3.83 9.67 -13.51
CA ALA A 156 2.94 8.99 -14.45
C ALA A 156 3.61 7.76 -15.10
N GLU A 157 4.90 7.88 -15.48
CA GLU A 157 5.69 6.78 -16.04
C GLU A 157 5.83 5.63 -15.03
N LYS A 158 6.29 5.93 -13.81
CA LYS A 158 6.51 4.90 -12.77
C LYS A 158 5.20 4.22 -12.37
N LEU A 159 4.12 4.99 -12.24
CA LEU A 159 2.79 4.47 -11.93
C LEU A 159 2.28 3.53 -13.03
N THR A 160 2.45 3.92 -14.29
CA THR A 160 2.10 3.09 -15.44
C THR A 160 2.91 1.81 -15.48
N ALA A 161 4.21 1.88 -15.17
CA ALA A 161 5.09 0.70 -15.12
C ALA A 161 4.62 -0.29 -14.05
N ILE A 162 4.28 0.17 -12.84
CA ILE A 162 3.78 -0.68 -11.75
C ILE A 162 2.47 -1.38 -12.14
N PHE A 163 1.53 -0.66 -12.75
CA PHE A 163 0.25 -1.27 -13.17
C PHE A 163 0.39 -2.25 -14.33
N LYS A 164 1.42 -2.12 -15.17
CA LYS A 164 1.67 -3.04 -16.30
C LYS A 164 2.48 -4.29 -15.92
N SER A 165 3.30 -4.23 -14.88
CA SER A 165 4.16 -5.34 -14.45
C SER A 165 3.47 -6.37 -13.55
N SER A 166 2.15 -6.26 -13.38
CA SER A 166 1.36 -6.95 -12.34
C SER A 166 0.30 -7.89 -12.88
#